data_AF-A0A7C0X6M4-F1
#
_entry.id   AF-A0A7C0X6M4-F1
#
_cell.length_a   1.000
_cell.length_b   1.000
_cell.length_c   1.000
_cell.angle_alpha   90.00
_cell.angle_beta   90.00
_cell.angle_gamma   90.00
#
_symmetry.space_group_name_H-M   'P 1'
#
loop_
_entity.id
_entity.type
_entity.pdbx_description
1 polymer ?
#
loop_
_entity_poly.entity_id
_entity_poly.type
_entity_poly.pdbx_seq_one_letter_code
_entity_poly.pdbx_strand_id
1 'polypeptide(L)'
;MMKIFSVNDERSVAGFYIFIYFLIFILTAFFYRNFFSIVVTTFAIVLILEPMVELLMRIKGMVRTLAMSIALTLFFFSFLILMVLLTPQVIRQAGNFYNFLVNFFENKEWEVYFENYPDIKENISNILENIQPKFLSFVADSIAQITKTTPQVVSFFFYVILGSIYLSIYLPEFKRNIGRMFPRKVRNYAVEFLRDGYKQLRQYVVSLFIVAMIVGV
;
A
#
# COMPACT_ATOMS: atom_id res chain seq x y z
N MET A 1 6.92 -27.20 -38.60
CA MET A 1 5.69 -26.52 -39.07
C MET A 1 4.83 -26.21 -37.85
N MET A 2 4.80 -24.94 -37.49
CA MET A 2 4.22 -24.40 -36.26
C MET A 2 2.70 -24.59 -36.29
N LYS A 3 2.14 -25.42 -35.39
CA LYS A 3 0.69 -25.43 -35.12
C LYS A 3 0.35 -24.12 -34.42
N ILE A 4 0.18 -23.08 -35.23
CA ILE A 4 -0.46 -21.84 -34.82
C ILE A 4 -1.83 -22.24 -34.27
N PHE A 5 -2.04 -21.94 -32.99
CA PHE A 5 -3.29 -21.94 -32.24
C PHE A 5 -4.51 -22.42 -33.04
N SER A 6 -5.03 -23.61 -32.71
CA SER A 6 -6.40 -23.95 -33.04
C SER A 6 -7.31 -22.93 -32.34
N VAL A 7 -7.75 -21.92 -33.10
CA VAL A 7 -8.63 -20.80 -32.72
C VAL A 7 -10.03 -21.28 -32.24
N ASN A 8 -10.25 -22.60 -32.13
CA ASN A 8 -11.52 -23.21 -31.73
C ASN A 8 -11.51 -23.88 -30.35
N ASP A 9 -10.44 -23.76 -29.56
CA ASP A 9 -10.48 -24.18 -28.16
C ASP A 9 -11.14 -23.08 -27.32
N GLU A 10 -12.29 -23.40 -26.72
CA GLU A 10 -13.07 -22.50 -25.86
C GLU A 10 -12.21 -21.88 -24.74
N ARG A 11 -11.14 -22.57 -24.33
CA ARG A 11 -10.14 -22.07 -23.37
C ARG A 11 -9.29 -20.93 -23.92
N SER A 12 -8.82 -21.04 -25.17
CA SER A 12 -8.03 -19.98 -25.81
C SER A 12 -8.87 -18.72 -26.01
N VAL A 13 -10.15 -18.89 -26.38
CA VAL A 13 -11.09 -17.77 -26.51
C VAL A 13 -11.36 -17.12 -25.13
N ALA A 14 -11.55 -17.90 -24.07
CA ALA A 14 -11.66 -17.38 -22.70
C ALA A 14 -10.42 -16.55 -22.31
N GLY A 15 -9.23 -17.09 -22.58
CA GLY A 15 -7.95 -16.43 -22.31
C GLY A 15 -7.81 -15.10 -23.05
N PHE A 16 -8.26 -15.03 -24.31
CA PHE A 16 -8.26 -13.79 -25.08
C PHE A 16 -9.15 -12.69 -24.45
N TYR A 17 -10.36 -13.03 -24.02
CA TYR A 17 -11.22 -12.07 -23.32
C TYR A 17 -10.62 -11.60 -21.99
N ILE A 18 -10.05 -12.52 -21.22
CA ILE A 18 -9.35 -12.19 -19.96
C ILE A 18 -8.18 -11.25 -20.24
N PHE A 19 -7.39 -11.52 -21.29
CA PHE A 19 -6.27 -10.68 -21.70
C PHE A 19 -6.73 -9.27 -22.08
N ILE A 20 -7.82 -9.13 -22.83
CA ILE A 20 -8.41 -7.82 -23.15
C ILE A 20 -8.82 -7.08 -21.88
N TYR A 21 -9.54 -7.73 -20.95
CA TYR A 21 -9.95 -7.10 -19.70
C TYR A 21 -8.75 -6.71 -18.83
N PHE A 22 -7.71 -7.53 -18.81
CA PHE A 22 -6.47 -7.22 -18.12
C PHE A 22 -5.75 -6.01 -18.74
N LEU A 23 -5.74 -5.90 -20.07
CA LEU A 23 -5.16 -4.75 -20.76
C LEU A 23 -5.95 -3.46 -20.45
N ILE A 24 -7.28 -3.52 -20.46
CA ILE A 24 -8.15 -2.40 -20.06
C ILE A 24 -7.87 -2.00 -18.60
N PHE A 25 -7.69 -2.98 -17.71
CA PHE A 25 -7.36 -2.74 -16.32
C PHE A 25 -6.00 -2.03 -16.16
N ILE A 26 -4.97 -2.45 -16.89
CA ILE A 26 -3.65 -1.79 -16.91
C ILE A 26 -3.75 -0.37 -17.47
N LEU A 27 -4.48 -0.17 -18.57
CA LEU A 27 -4.67 1.17 -19.14
C LEU A 27 -5.35 2.09 -18.12
N THR A 28 -6.38 1.60 -17.42
CA THR A 28 -7.04 2.36 -16.36
C THR A 28 -6.07 2.71 -15.23
N ALA A 29 -5.17 1.79 -14.87
CA ALA A 29 -4.12 2.04 -13.88
C ALA A 29 -3.15 3.14 -14.31
N PHE A 30 -2.79 3.16 -15.59
CA PHE A 30 -1.87 4.15 -16.15
C PHE A 30 -2.50 5.55 -16.19
N PHE A 31 -3.74 5.67 -16.66
CA PHE A 31 -4.43 6.96 -16.76
C PHE A 31 -4.92 7.50 -15.42
N TYR A 32 -5.38 6.63 -14.50
CA TYR A 32 -6.00 7.02 -13.24
C TYR A 32 -5.23 6.50 -12.02
N ARG A 33 -3.92 6.79 -11.96
CA ARG A 33 -2.99 6.26 -10.95
C ARG A 33 -3.51 6.35 -9.52
N ASN A 34 -4.00 7.51 -9.08
CA ASN A 34 -4.46 7.71 -7.70
C ASN A 34 -5.71 6.88 -7.38
N PHE A 35 -6.69 6.87 -8.30
CA PHE A 35 -7.90 6.07 -8.16
C PHE A 35 -7.57 4.57 -8.13
N PHE A 36 -6.69 4.14 -9.04
CA PHE A 36 -6.26 2.76 -9.11
C PHE A 36 -5.54 2.31 -7.83
N SER A 37 -4.65 3.14 -7.28
CA SER A 37 -4.01 2.87 -5.98
C SER A 37 -5.05 2.66 -4.88
N ILE A 38 -6.08 3.50 -4.81
CA ILE A 38 -7.18 3.34 -3.83
C ILE A 38 -7.87 1.98 -4.04
N VAL A 39 -8.27 1.65 -5.27
CA VAL A 39 -8.95 0.39 -5.59
C VAL A 39 -8.10 -0.83 -5.21
N VAL A 40 -6.83 -0.84 -5.60
CA VAL A 40 -5.92 -1.97 -5.29
C VAL A 40 -5.70 -2.09 -3.79
N THR A 41 -5.48 -0.98 -3.08
CA THR A 41 -5.32 -0.99 -1.62
C THR A 41 -6.60 -1.46 -0.92
N THR A 42 -7.77 -1.03 -1.37
CA THR A 42 -9.06 -1.53 -0.90
C THR A 42 -9.18 -3.04 -1.07
N PHE A 43 -8.87 -3.57 -2.26
CA PHE A 43 -8.87 -5.01 -2.49
C PHE A 43 -7.89 -5.74 -1.57
N ALA A 44 -6.67 -5.22 -1.42
CA ALA A 44 -5.65 -5.81 -0.55
C ALA A 44 -6.11 -5.86 0.91
N ILE A 45 -6.65 -4.75 1.46
CA ILE A 45 -7.17 -4.70 2.83
C ILE A 45 -8.31 -5.69 3.02
N VAL A 46 -9.28 -5.73 2.09
CA VAL A 46 -10.39 -6.69 2.18
C VAL A 46 -9.88 -8.13 2.20
N LEU A 47 -8.85 -8.47 1.41
CA LEU A 47 -8.24 -9.79 1.41
C LEU A 47 -7.47 -10.09 2.70
N ILE A 48 -6.72 -9.12 3.24
CA ILE A 48 -6.01 -9.24 4.52
C ILE A 48 -6.99 -9.48 5.67
N LEU A 49 -8.17 -8.88 5.61
CA LEU A 49 -9.21 -9.03 6.64
C LEU A 49 -9.99 -10.34 6.52
N GLU A 50 -9.99 -11.03 5.37
CA GLU A 50 -10.73 -12.29 5.22
C GLU A 50 -10.38 -13.34 6.30
N PRO A 51 -9.09 -13.64 6.59
CA PRO A 51 -8.71 -14.52 7.71
C PRO A 51 -9.27 -14.05 9.05
N MET A 52 -9.22 -12.75 9.34
CA MET A 52 -9.78 -12.20 10.59
C MET A 52 -11.29 -12.41 10.67
N VAL A 53 -12.00 -12.21 9.55
CA VAL A 53 -13.43 -12.47 9.44
C VAL A 53 -13.76 -13.94 9.63
N GLU A 54 -12.97 -14.85 9.06
CA GLU A 54 -13.15 -16.30 9.26
C GLU A 54 -12.93 -16.72 10.71
N LEU A 55 -11.95 -16.13 11.41
CA LEU A 55 -11.74 -16.35 12.84
C LEU A 55 -12.91 -15.82 13.66
N LEU A 56 -13.36 -14.62 13.35
CA LEU A 56 -14.50 -13.95 13.97
C LEU A 56 -15.79 -14.77 13.79
N MET A 57 -16.06 -15.32 12.60
CA MET A 57 -17.22 -16.18 12.34
C MET A 57 -17.24 -17.49 13.14
N ARG A 58 -16.14 -17.90 13.78
CA ARG A 58 -16.14 -19.06 14.70
C ARG A 58 -16.89 -18.77 16.00
N ILE A 59 -17.16 -17.50 16.30
CA ILE A 59 -17.96 -17.08 17.44
C ILE A 59 -19.44 -17.38 17.14
N LYS A 60 -20.11 -18.07 18.09
CA LYS A 60 -21.50 -18.50 17.93
C LYS A 60 -22.41 -17.30 17.67
N GLY A 61 -23.21 -17.38 16.60
CA GLY A 61 -24.22 -16.37 16.24
C GLY A 61 -23.74 -15.26 15.30
N MET A 62 -22.49 -15.28 14.83
CA MET A 62 -21.96 -14.20 14.02
C MET A 62 -22.11 -14.44 12.50
N VAL A 63 -22.85 -13.57 11.83
CA VAL A 63 -23.00 -13.59 10.37
C VAL A 63 -21.82 -12.91 9.68
N ARG A 64 -21.47 -13.35 8.46
CA ARG A 64 -20.32 -12.84 7.68
C ARG A 64 -20.30 -11.31 7.56
N THR A 65 -21.46 -10.69 7.34
CA THR A 65 -21.56 -9.24 7.22
C THR A 65 -21.18 -8.52 8.51
N LEU A 66 -21.65 -9.01 9.67
CA LEU A 66 -21.28 -8.46 10.98
C LEU A 66 -19.79 -8.65 11.26
N ALA A 67 -19.27 -9.85 11.00
CA ALA A 67 -17.85 -10.16 11.18
C ALA A 67 -16.96 -9.25 10.32
N MET A 68 -17.33 -9.00 9.06
CA MET A 68 -16.60 -8.12 8.15
C MET A 68 -16.68 -6.65 8.59
N SER A 69 -17.85 -6.17 9.03
CA SER A 69 -18.00 -4.81 9.56
C SER A 69 -17.17 -4.59 10.82
N ILE A 70 -17.14 -5.56 11.75
CA ILE A 70 -16.32 -5.50 12.96
C ILE A 70 -14.83 -5.48 12.58
N ALA A 71 -14.40 -6.38 11.68
CA ALA A 71 -12.99 -6.45 11.25
C ALA A 71 -12.52 -5.14 10.60
N LEU A 72 -13.32 -4.59 9.67
CA LEU A 72 -13.03 -3.30 9.03
C LEU A 72 -12.96 -2.16 10.05
N THR A 73 -13.94 -2.10 10.97
CA THR A 73 -13.98 -1.04 11.99
C THR A 73 -12.76 -1.12 12.89
N LEU A 74 -12.42 -2.31 13.40
CA LEU A 74 -11.26 -2.52 14.27
C LEU A 74 -9.95 -2.15 13.54
N PHE A 75 -9.79 -2.59 12.29
CA PHE A 75 -8.60 -2.33 11.50
C PHE A 75 -8.39 -0.83 11.25
N PHE A 76 -9.40 -0.14 10.73
CA PHE A 76 -9.28 1.29 10.45
C PHE A 76 -9.23 2.15 11.71
N PHE A 77 -9.93 1.76 12.78
CA PHE A 77 -9.86 2.46 14.05
C PHE A 77 -8.48 2.35 14.69
N SER A 78 -7.89 1.14 14.71
CA SER A 78 -6.51 0.92 15.15
C SER A 78 -5.52 1.76 14.34
N PHE A 79 -5.69 1.77 13.01
CA PHE A 79 -4.86 2.56 12.12
C PHE A 79 -4.97 4.08 12.39
N LEU A 80 -6.18 4.61 12.57
CA LEU A 80 -6.41 6.02 12.89
C LEU A 80 -5.78 6.41 14.23
N ILE A 81 -5.91 5.58 15.26
CA ILE A 81 -5.25 5.79 16.55
C ILE A 81 -3.74 5.86 16.38
N LEU A 82 -3.15 4.89 15.64
CA LEU A 82 -1.71 4.88 15.36
C LEU A 82 -1.28 6.16 14.65
N MET A 83 -2.03 6.61 13.64
CA MET A 83 -1.72 7.85 12.93
C MET A 83 -1.77 9.08 13.84
N VAL A 84 -2.82 9.23 14.66
CA VAL A 84 -2.98 10.38 15.56
C VAL A 84 -1.90 10.40 16.65
N LEU A 85 -1.45 9.23 17.12
CA LEU A 85 -0.43 9.13 18.16
C LEU A 85 0.99 9.26 17.61
N LEU A 86 1.30 8.63 16.48
CA LEU A 86 2.64 8.60 15.90
C LEU A 86 2.99 9.89 15.17
N THR A 87 2.06 10.48 14.42
CA THR A 87 2.33 11.70 13.62
C THR A 87 2.96 12.84 14.46
N PRO A 88 2.37 13.28 15.58
CA PRO A 88 2.97 14.35 16.38
C PRO A 88 4.29 13.92 17.05
N GLN A 89 4.46 12.64 17.38
CA GLN A 89 5.72 12.13 17.93
C GLN A 89 6.85 12.18 16.90
N VAL A 90 6.58 11.70 15.68
CA VAL A 90 7.54 11.72 14.56
C VAL A 90 7.91 13.15 14.19
N ILE A 91 6.93 14.06 14.06
CA ILE A 91 7.20 15.47 13.76
C ILE A 91 8.09 16.12 14.82
N ARG A 92 7.80 15.87 16.10
CA ARG A 92 8.60 16.40 17.21
C ARG A 92 10.01 15.82 17.23
N GLN A 93 10.16 14.51 17.04
CA GLN A 93 11.48 13.88 16.98
C GLN A 93 12.30 14.41 15.80
N ALA A 94 11.67 14.56 14.63
CA ALA A 94 12.33 15.12 13.46
C ALA A 94 12.72 16.60 13.67
N GLY A 95 11.87 17.39 14.32
CA GLY A 95 12.20 18.78 14.70
C GLY A 95 13.37 18.85 15.70
N ASN A 96 13.40 17.97 16.70
CA ASN A 96 14.53 17.88 17.62
C ASN A 96 15.82 17.49 16.91
N PHE A 97 15.75 16.54 15.97
CA PHE A 97 16.89 16.14 15.15
C PHE A 97 17.38 17.29 14.26
N TYR A 98 16.47 18.05 13.65
CA TYR A 98 16.83 19.26 12.89
C TYR A 98 17.57 20.28 13.76
N ASN A 99 17.05 20.57 14.96
CA ASN A 99 17.72 21.48 15.89
C ASN A 99 19.10 20.96 16.33
N PHE A 100 19.22 19.66 16.56
CA PHE A 100 20.51 19.02 16.84
C PHE A 100 21.49 19.24 15.69
N LEU A 101 21.07 19.02 14.44
CA LEU A 101 21.93 19.24 13.28
C LEU A 101 22.35 20.70 13.15
N VAL A 102 21.44 21.65 13.33
CA VAL A 102 21.75 23.09 13.30
C VAL A 102 22.84 23.39 14.32
N ASN A 103 22.65 22.98 15.58
CA ASN A 103 23.63 23.20 16.65
C ASN A 103 24.98 22.53 16.35
N PHE A 104 24.97 21.30 15.83
CA PHE A 104 26.17 20.57 15.46
C PHE A 104 27.03 21.32 14.43
N PHE A 105 26.39 21.91 13.41
CA PHE A 105 27.09 22.69 12.41
C PHE A 105 27.49 24.08 12.90
N GLU A 106 26.61 24.81 13.61
CA GLU A 106 26.90 26.17 14.12
C GLU A 106 28.04 26.18 15.14
N ASN A 107 28.04 25.23 16.08
CA ASN A 107 29.10 25.09 17.08
C ASN A 107 30.36 24.41 16.53
N LYS A 108 30.34 24.02 15.25
CA LYS A 108 31.40 23.26 14.58
C LYS A 108 31.90 22.10 15.44
N GLU A 109 30.99 21.34 16.04
CA GLU A 109 31.33 20.28 17.02
C GLU A 109 32.24 19.19 16.42
N TRP A 110 32.27 19.08 15.09
CA TRP A 110 33.12 18.19 14.36
C TRP A 110 34.62 18.57 14.42
N GLU A 111 34.97 19.82 14.75
CA GLU A 111 36.37 20.29 14.77
C GLU A 111 37.21 19.60 15.85
N VAL A 112 36.59 19.20 16.97
CA VAL A 112 37.27 18.52 18.11
C VAL A 112 37.92 17.21 17.66
N TYR A 113 37.34 16.53 16.65
CA TYR A 113 37.89 15.27 16.13
C TYR A 113 39.13 15.45 15.25
N PHE A 114 39.45 16.68 14.83
CA PHE A 114 40.56 16.99 13.92
C PHE A 114 41.59 17.97 14.49
N GLU A 115 41.55 18.26 15.80
CA GLU A 115 42.48 19.20 16.46
C GLU A 115 43.95 18.86 16.21
N ASN A 116 44.29 17.57 16.15
CA ASN A 116 45.66 17.09 15.94
C ASN A 116 46.10 17.08 14.45
N TYR A 117 45.21 17.41 13.51
CA TYR A 117 45.45 17.33 12.07
C TYR A 117 44.95 18.60 11.34
N PRO A 118 45.71 19.72 11.40
CA PRO A 118 45.26 21.03 10.92
C PRO A 118 44.93 21.07 9.42
N ASP A 119 45.71 20.40 8.58
CA ASP A 119 45.47 20.36 7.12
C ASP A 119 44.18 19.60 6.78
N ILE A 120 43.85 18.57 7.57
CA ILE A 120 42.61 17.80 7.40
C ILE A 120 41.43 18.62 7.91
N LYS A 121 41.61 19.33 9.04
CA LYS A 121 40.59 20.21 9.62
C LYS A 121 40.10 21.25 8.61
N GLU A 122 41.01 21.97 7.95
CA GLU A 122 40.65 23.01 6.97
C GLU A 122 39.88 22.44 5.77
N ASN A 123 40.34 21.32 5.22
CA ASN A 123 39.65 20.67 4.10
C ASN A 123 38.24 20.20 4.49
N ILE A 124 38.08 19.63 5.68
CA ILE A 124 36.78 19.18 6.17
C ILE A 124 35.87 20.38 6.49
N SER A 125 36.40 21.49 7.03
CA SER A 125 35.64 22.74 7.23
C SER A 125 35.01 23.20 5.92
N ASN A 126 35.84 23.31 4.88
CA ASN A 126 35.39 23.79 3.57
C ASN A 126 34.33 22.86 2.96
N ILE A 127 34.44 21.55 3.15
CA ILE A 127 33.44 20.59 2.68
C ILE A 127 32.12 20.74 3.46
N LEU A 128 32.19 20.76 4.80
CA LEU A 128 31.01 20.79 5.65
C LEU A 128 30.27 22.13 5.55
N GLU A 129 30.97 23.26 5.47
CA GLU A 129 30.35 24.57 5.28
C GLU A 129 29.62 24.67 3.93
N ASN A 130 30.14 24.03 2.89
CA ASN A 130 29.47 23.96 1.58
C ASN A 130 28.27 23.00 1.55
N ILE A 131 28.28 21.93 2.37
CA ILE A 131 27.21 20.92 2.42
C ILE A 131 26.10 21.32 3.40
N GLN A 132 26.44 21.98 4.50
CA GLN A 132 25.53 22.39 5.57
C GLN A 132 24.22 22.99 5.05
N PRO A 133 24.22 24.06 4.23
CA PRO A 133 22.96 24.68 3.81
C PRO A 133 22.07 23.73 3.00
N LYS A 134 22.67 22.87 2.15
CA LYS A 134 21.94 21.88 1.34
C LYS A 134 21.39 20.75 2.19
N PHE A 135 22.14 20.31 3.19
CA PHE A 135 21.72 19.23 4.07
C PHE A 135 20.62 19.68 5.02
N LEU A 136 20.77 20.86 5.65
CA LEU A 136 19.74 21.43 6.50
C LEU A 136 18.46 21.72 5.71
N SER A 137 18.57 22.27 4.49
CA SER A 137 17.38 22.47 3.64
C SER A 137 16.71 21.14 3.28
N PHE A 138 17.47 20.10 2.94
CA PHE A 138 16.94 18.78 2.64
C PHE A 138 16.17 18.19 3.83
N VAL A 139 16.70 18.29 5.05
CA VAL A 139 16.03 17.80 6.27
C VAL A 139 14.76 18.63 6.54
N ALA A 140 14.84 19.96 6.46
CA ALA A 140 13.70 20.83 6.65
C ALA A 140 12.57 20.56 5.63
N ASP A 141 12.92 20.40 4.35
CA ASP A 141 11.99 20.07 3.27
C ASP A 141 11.35 18.69 3.49
N SER A 142 12.12 17.70 3.96
CA SER A 142 11.60 16.38 4.31
C SER A 142 10.57 16.44 5.43
N ILE A 143 10.84 17.19 6.50
CA ILE A 143 9.90 17.41 7.61
C ILE A 143 8.63 18.13 7.12
N ALA A 144 8.80 19.16 6.29
CA ALA A 144 7.69 19.89 5.69
C ALA A 144 6.86 18.99 4.77
N GLN A 145 7.51 18.11 4.00
CA GLN A 145 6.83 17.16 3.11
C GLN A 145 6.00 16.14 3.89
N ILE A 146 6.51 15.62 5.01
CA ILE A 146 5.72 14.76 5.91
C ILE A 146 4.44 15.49 6.33
N THR A 147 4.57 16.72 6.83
CA THR A 147 3.44 17.53 7.29
C THR A 147 2.43 17.82 6.17
N LYS A 148 2.91 18.12 4.96
CA LYS A 148 2.06 18.38 3.77
C LYS A 148 1.36 17.12 3.25
N THR A 149 1.99 15.95 3.41
CA THR A 149 1.47 14.68 2.89
C THR A 149 0.46 14.06 3.85
N THR A 150 0.51 14.39 5.15
CA THR A 150 -0.42 13.87 6.17
C THR A 150 -1.91 14.02 5.76
N PRO A 151 -2.43 15.20 5.34
CA PRO A 151 -3.82 15.31 4.91
C PRO A 151 -4.16 14.47 3.66
N GLN A 152 -3.21 14.31 2.74
CA GLN A 152 -3.40 13.48 1.53
C GLN A 152 -3.54 12.01 1.89
N VAL A 153 -2.71 11.53 2.83
CA VAL A 153 -2.80 10.17 3.37
C VAL A 153 -4.14 9.96 4.07
N VAL A 154 -4.60 10.91 4.89
CA VAL A 154 -5.92 10.84 5.53
C VAL A 154 -7.04 10.73 4.49
N SER A 155 -7.00 11.55 3.44
CA SER A 155 -7.99 11.52 2.35
C SER A 155 -7.93 10.20 1.58
N PHE A 156 -6.73 9.67 1.32
CA PHE A 156 -6.54 8.36 0.70
C PHE A 156 -7.20 7.25 1.54
N PHE A 157 -6.95 7.23 2.85
CA PHE A 157 -7.56 6.25 3.75
C PHE A 157 -9.07 6.41 3.85
N PHE A 158 -9.60 7.64 3.81
CA PHE A 158 -11.05 7.87 3.75
C PHE A 158 -11.69 7.15 2.55
N TYR A 159 -11.13 7.32 1.35
CA TYR A 159 -11.65 6.61 0.17
C TYR A 159 -11.43 5.10 0.24
N VAL A 160 -10.32 4.67 0.81
CA VAL A 160 -10.06 3.24 1.02
C VAL A 160 -11.07 2.62 1.99
N ILE A 161 -11.46 3.32 3.06
CA ILE A 161 -12.51 2.89 4.00
C ILE A 161 -13.83 2.73 3.27
N LEU A 162 -14.28 3.76 2.54
CA LEU A 162 -15.52 3.73 1.77
C LEU A 162 -15.50 2.60 0.73
N GLY A 163 -14.39 2.48 0.00
CA GLY A 163 -14.16 1.41 -0.97
C GLY A 163 -14.24 0.04 -0.33
N SER A 164 -13.69 -0.15 0.88
CA SER A 164 -13.67 -1.43 1.58
C SER A 164 -15.06 -1.83 2.09
N ILE A 165 -15.83 -0.87 2.59
CA ILE A 165 -17.23 -1.08 2.96
C ILE A 165 -18.05 -1.45 1.72
N TYR A 166 -17.91 -0.68 0.64
CA TYR A 166 -18.62 -0.94 -0.62
C TYR A 166 -18.25 -2.32 -1.18
N LEU A 167 -16.96 -2.62 -1.29
CA LEU A 167 -16.48 -3.89 -1.82
C LEU A 167 -16.94 -5.05 -0.94
N SER A 168 -16.89 -4.93 0.39
CA SER A 168 -17.40 -5.95 1.32
C SER A 168 -18.84 -6.37 1.02
N ILE A 169 -19.71 -5.38 0.76
CA ILE A 169 -21.15 -5.60 0.48
C ILE A 169 -21.37 -6.18 -0.92
N TYR A 170 -20.73 -5.59 -1.94
CA TYR A 170 -21.00 -5.91 -3.35
C TYR A 170 -20.13 -7.05 -3.92
N LEU A 171 -19.04 -7.44 -3.26
CA LEU A 171 -18.14 -8.50 -3.74
C LEU A 171 -18.84 -9.86 -3.96
N PRO A 172 -19.76 -10.33 -3.10
CA PRO A 172 -20.50 -11.56 -3.36
C PRO A 172 -21.36 -11.49 -4.63
N GLU A 173 -22.03 -10.35 -4.85
CA GLU A 173 -22.85 -10.13 -6.04
C GLU A 173 -22.00 -10.02 -7.30
N PHE A 174 -20.86 -9.32 -7.20
CA PHE A 174 -19.87 -9.23 -8.26
C PHE A 174 -19.35 -10.62 -8.65
N LYS A 175 -18.95 -11.46 -7.68
CA LYS A 175 -18.51 -12.85 -7.92
C LYS A 175 -19.59 -13.69 -8.62
N ARG A 176 -20.87 -13.50 -8.27
CA ARG A 176 -21.98 -14.21 -8.91
C ARG A 176 -22.24 -13.73 -10.35
N ASN A 177 -22.03 -12.45 -10.63
CA ASN A 177 -22.38 -11.84 -11.90
C ASN A 177 -21.20 -11.67 -12.87
N ILE A 178 -19.95 -11.87 -12.43
CA ILE A 178 -18.75 -11.66 -13.27
C ILE A 178 -18.75 -12.51 -14.54
N GLY A 179 -19.34 -13.70 -14.49
CA GLY A 179 -19.50 -14.56 -15.66
C GLY A 179 -20.34 -13.94 -16.78
N ARG A 180 -21.19 -12.95 -16.49
CA ARG A 180 -21.99 -12.24 -17.49
C ARG A 180 -21.16 -11.31 -18.38
N MET A 181 -19.96 -10.92 -17.94
CA MET A 181 -19.03 -10.14 -18.77
C MET A 181 -18.52 -10.98 -19.94
N PHE A 182 -18.48 -12.31 -19.79
CA PHE A 182 -17.98 -13.23 -20.81
C PHE A 182 -19.12 -13.79 -21.69
N PRO A 183 -18.84 -14.08 -22.97
CA PRO A 183 -19.78 -14.79 -23.84
C PRO A 183 -20.19 -16.14 -23.25
N ARG A 184 -21.45 -16.55 -23.49
CA ARG A 184 -22.03 -17.78 -22.91
C ARG A 184 -21.17 -19.03 -23.15
N LYS A 185 -20.54 -19.14 -24.32
CA LYS A 185 -19.73 -20.30 -24.72
C LYS A 185 -18.48 -20.53 -23.85
N VAL A 186 -17.85 -19.45 -23.38
CA VAL A 186 -16.55 -19.52 -22.67
C VAL A 186 -16.64 -19.17 -21.19
N ARG A 187 -17.86 -18.86 -20.72
CA ARG A 187 -18.14 -18.37 -19.36
C ARG A 187 -17.60 -19.28 -18.27
N ASN A 188 -17.76 -20.59 -18.42
CA ASN A 188 -17.37 -21.55 -17.38
C ASN A 188 -15.85 -21.52 -17.17
N TYR A 189 -15.07 -21.59 -18.25
CA TYR A 189 -13.60 -21.50 -18.20
C TYR A 189 -13.12 -20.16 -17.64
N ALA A 190 -13.74 -19.05 -18.04
CA ALA A 190 -13.37 -17.73 -17.55
C ALA A 190 -13.66 -17.57 -16.05
N VAL A 191 -14.82 -18.04 -15.58
CA VAL A 191 -15.20 -17.99 -14.15
C VAL A 191 -14.29 -18.89 -13.32
N GLU A 192 -13.95 -20.08 -13.82
CA GLU A 192 -13.00 -20.99 -13.17
C GLU A 192 -11.62 -20.34 -13.02
N PHE A 193 -11.07 -19.79 -14.10
CA PHE A 193 -9.79 -19.07 -14.06
C PHE A 193 -9.80 -17.89 -13.08
N LEU A 194 -10.84 -17.06 -13.11
CA LEU A 194 -10.96 -15.91 -12.19
C LEU A 194 -11.11 -16.34 -10.73
N ARG A 195 -11.80 -17.45 -10.47
CA ARG A 195 -11.95 -18.02 -9.13
C ARG A 195 -10.61 -18.53 -8.60
N ASP A 196 -9.85 -19.23 -9.43
CA ASP A 196 -8.52 -19.73 -9.07
C ASP A 196 -7.54 -18.57 -8.88
N GLY A 197 -7.56 -17.58 -9.77
CA GLY A 197 -6.79 -16.34 -9.63
C GLY A 197 -7.11 -15.61 -8.34
N TYR A 198 -8.39 -15.47 -7.97
CA TYR A 198 -8.80 -14.88 -6.69
C TYR A 198 -8.24 -15.66 -5.50
N LYS A 199 -8.34 -16.99 -5.53
CA LYS A 199 -7.87 -17.86 -4.44
C LYS A 199 -6.35 -17.73 -4.27
N GLN A 200 -5.60 -17.73 -5.37
CA GLN A 200 -4.15 -17.55 -5.35
C GLN A 200 -3.75 -16.16 -4.87
N LEU A 201 -4.38 -15.10 -5.41
CA LEU A 201 -4.13 -13.72 -5.00
C LEU A 201 -4.36 -13.54 -3.50
N ARG A 202 -5.48 -14.07 -2.99
CA ARG A 202 -5.78 -14.05 -1.57
C ARG A 202 -4.70 -14.73 -0.74
N GLN A 203 -4.33 -15.96 -1.10
CA GLN A 203 -3.31 -16.71 -0.36
C GLN A 203 -1.98 -15.96 -0.35
N TYR A 204 -1.57 -15.42 -1.50
CA TYR A 204 -0.36 -14.62 -1.62
C TYR A 204 -0.39 -13.38 -0.71
N VAL A 205 -1.45 -12.58 -0.77
CA VAL A 205 -1.59 -11.36 0.04
C VAL A 205 -1.60 -11.68 1.54
N VAL A 206 -2.34 -12.71 1.96
CA VAL A 206 -2.40 -13.13 3.36
C VAL A 206 -1.04 -13.64 3.84
N SER A 207 -0.35 -14.46 3.05
CA SER A 207 1.00 -14.94 3.37
C SER A 207 1.98 -13.78 3.52
N LEU A 208 1.96 -12.82 2.58
CA LEU A 208 2.82 -11.65 2.66
C LEU A 208 2.54 -10.80 3.91
N PHE A 209 1.26 -10.62 4.26
CA PHE A 209 0.87 -9.89 5.46
C PHE A 209 1.35 -10.59 6.75
N ILE A 210 1.20 -11.91 6.84
CA ILE A 210 1.71 -12.69 7.98
C ILE A 210 3.23 -12.58 8.08
N VAL A 211 3.95 -12.70 6.95
CA VAL A 211 5.40 -12.53 6.92
C VAL A 211 5.80 -11.12 7.38
N ALA A 212 5.12 -10.08 6.91
CA ALA A 212 5.38 -8.70 7.32
C ALA A 212 5.18 -8.49 8.84
N MET A 213 4.14 -9.09 9.43
CA MET A 213 3.92 -9.03 10.87
C MET A 213 5.00 -9.75 11.68
N ILE A 214 5.52 -10.89 11.18
CA ILE A 214 6.56 -11.67 11.88
C ILE A 214 7.93 -10.99 11.77
N VAL A 215 8.27 -10.51 10.58
CA VAL A 215 9.57 -9.90 10.31
C VAL A 215 9.65 -8.49 10.92
N GLY A 216 8.51 -7.84 11.19
CA GLY A 216 8.49 -6.52 11.82
C GLY A 216 9.17 -5.48 10.94
N VAL A 217 8.71 -5.36 9.68
CA VAL A 217 9.12 -4.23 8.82
C VAL A 217 8.57 -2.93 9.38
#